data_AF-A0A5K1DYD8-F1
#
_entry.id   AF-A0A5K1DYD8-F1
#
_cell.length_a   1.000
_cell.length_b   1.000
_cell.length_c   1.000
_cell.angle_alpha   90.00
_cell.angle_beta   90.00
_cell.angle_gamma   90.00
#
_symmetry.space_group_name_H-M   'P 1'
#
loop_
_entity.id
_entity.type
_entity.pdbx_description
1 polymer ?
#
loop_
_entity_poly.entity_id
_entity_poly.type
_entity_poly.pdbx_seq_one_letter_code
_entity_poly.pdbx_strand_id
1 'polypeptide(L)' 'IAFSKDTSVPENGVAVIENKALTLSFLESVIGKHGVSPAAKRSVAERISGLL' A
#
# COMPACT_ATOMS: atom_id res chain seq x y z
N ILE A 1 -6.73 9.57 2.04
CA ILE A 1 -5.47 10.18 1.55
C ILE A 1 -4.96 11.12 2.62
N ALA A 2 -3.70 10.97 3.00
CA ALA A 2 -2.98 11.91 3.87
C ALA A 2 -1.55 12.01 3.35
N PHE A 3 -0.92 13.18 3.49
CA PHE A 3 0.47 13.39 3.13
C PHE A 3 1.22 13.87 4.37
N SER A 4 2.36 13.26 4.66
CA SER A 4 3.30 13.77 5.64
C SER A 4 4.47 14.46 4.95
N LYS A 5 5.03 15.49 5.60
CA LYS A 5 6.29 16.13 5.19
C LYS A 5 7.52 15.32 5.63
N ASP A 6 7.32 14.38 6.55
CA ASP A 6 8.33 13.49 7.09
C ASP A 6 7.80 12.04 7.09
N THR A 7 8.39 11.16 7.90
CA THR A 7 8.01 9.74 8.00
C THR A 7 6.92 9.46 9.03
N SER A 8 6.37 10.48 9.69
CA SER A 8 5.25 10.33 10.64
C SER A 8 3.94 10.05 9.90
N VAL A 9 2.98 9.47 10.63
CA VAL A 9 1.61 9.26 10.15
C VAL A 9 0.76 10.46 10.58
N PRO A 10 0.11 11.19 9.65
CA PRO A 10 -0.75 12.31 10.02
C PRO A 10 -1.97 11.87 10.82
N GLU A 11 -2.39 12.66 11.81
CA GLU A 11 -3.56 12.38 12.65
C GLU A 11 -4.87 12.35 11.84
N ASN A 12 -4.97 13.19 10.81
CA ASN A 12 -6.18 13.34 10.00
C ASN A 12 -5.90 13.08 8.51
N GLY A 13 -6.90 12.55 7.83
CA GLY A 13 -6.93 12.47 6.37
C GLY A 13 -7.14 13.84 5.73
N VAL A 14 -6.48 14.08 4.59
CA VAL A 14 -6.73 15.24 3.72
C VAL A 14 -8.03 15.05 2.93
N ALA A 15 -8.27 13.83 2.44
CA ALA A 15 -9.46 13.50 1.66
C ALA A 15 -9.77 12.00 1.72
N VAL A 16 -11.04 11.63 1.53
CA VAL A 16 -11.49 10.25 1.35
C VAL A 16 -11.93 10.08 -0.09
N ILE A 17 -11.45 9.03 -0.77
CA ILE A 17 -11.97 8.63 -2.08
C ILE A 17 -12.73 7.32 -1.89
N GLU A 18 -14.05 7.38 -1.98
CA GLU A 18 -14.93 6.22 -1.82
C GLU A 18 -15.02 5.43 -3.13
N ASN A 19 -13.96 4.70 -3.47
CA ASN A 19 -13.93 3.85 -4.66
C ASN A 19 -13.11 2.58 -4.43
N LYS A 20 -13.80 1.44 -4.34
CA LYS A 20 -13.16 0.13 -4.11
C LYS A 20 -12.19 -0.26 -5.22
N ALA A 21 -12.54 -0.01 -6.49
CA ALA A 21 -11.71 -0.37 -7.62
C ALA A 21 -10.38 0.39 -7.58
N LEU A 22 -10.43 1.70 -7.32
CA LEU A 22 -9.23 2.52 -7.17
C LEU A 22 -8.34 2.03 -6.01
N THR A 23 -8.93 1.73 -4.84
CA THR A 23 -8.18 1.24 -3.68
C THR A 23 -7.44 -0.07 -4.00
N LEU A 24 -8.09 -1.00 -4.68
CA LEU A 24 -7.47 -2.28 -5.06
C LEU A 24 -6.39 -2.09 -6.14
N SER A 25 -6.66 -1.26 -7.15
CA SER A 25 -5.69 -0.96 -8.21
C SER A 25 -4.46 -0.24 -7.67
N PHE A 26 -4.59 0.60 -6.64
CA PHE A 26 -3.44 1.21 -5.98
C PHE A 26 -2.53 0.14 -5.35
N LEU A 27 -3.08 -0.81 -4.60
CA LEU A 27 -2.28 -1.89 -4.01
C LEU A 27 -1.67 -2.81 -5.09
N GLU A 28 -2.42 -3.12 -6.15
CA GLU A 28 -1.92 -3.85 -7.32
C GLU A 28 -0.72 -3.14 -7.95
N SER A 29 -0.79 -1.81 -8.11
CA SER A 29 0.30 -1.05 -8.70
C SER A 29 1.60 -1.11 -7.90
N VAL A 30 1.56 -1.44 -6.60
CA VAL A 30 2.75 -1.57 -5.75
C VAL A 30 3.30 -3.00 -5.75
N ILE A 31 2.45 -3.99 -5.45
CA ILE A 31 2.86 -5.39 -5.19
C ILE A 31 2.21 -6.44 -6.10
N GLY A 32 1.40 -6.00 -7.06
CA GLY A 32 0.69 -6.85 -8.01
C GLY A 32 1.59 -7.55 -9.02
N LYS A 33 1.01 -8.03 -10.12
CA LYS A 33 1.79 -8.76 -11.14
C LYS A 33 2.76 -7.82 -11.84
N HIS A 34 2.33 -6.59 -12.07
CA HIS A 34 3.09 -5.53 -12.72
C HIS A 34 3.46 -4.41 -11.74
N GLY A 35 3.53 -4.74 -10.44
CA GLY A 35 3.78 -3.78 -9.39
C GLY A 35 5.19 -3.15 -9.46
N VAL A 36 5.29 -1.89 -9.05
CA VAL A 36 6.53 -1.11 -9.16
C VAL A 36 7.61 -1.49 -8.13
N SER A 37 7.27 -2.27 -7.09
CA SER A 37 8.22 -2.65 -6.04
C SER A 37 8.32 -4.16 -5.83
N PRO A 38 9.20 -4.85 -6.60
CA PRO A 38 9.48 -6.28 -6.40
C PRO A 38 9.97 -6.62 -4.99
N ALA A 39 10.77 -5.74 -4.38
CA ALA A 39 11.29 -5.93 -3.03
C ALA A 39 10.17 -5.91 -1.97
N ALA A 40 9.21 -4.99 -2.09
CA ALA A 40 8.05 -4.95 -1.19
C ALA A 40 7.19 -6.21 -1.34
N LYS A 41 6.93 -6.66 -2.58
CA LYS A 41 6.20 -7.89 -2.86
C LYS A 41 6.84 -9.11 -2.19
N ARG A 42 8.16 -9.26 -2.30
CA ARG A 42 8.91 -10.34 -1.65
C ARG A 42 8.82 -10.27 -0.12
N SER A 43 9.08 -9.09 0.45
CA SER A 43 9.03 -8.87 1.91
C SER A 43 7.66 -9.23 2.50
N VAL A 44 6.57 -8.82 1.85
CA VAL A 44 5.21 -9.19 2.26
C VAL A 44 4.99 -10.69 2.17
N ALA A 45 5.40 -11.34 1.08
CA ALA A 45 5.24 -12.78 0.90
C ALA A 45 5.98 -13.60 1.97
N GLU A 46 7.24 -13.26 2.26
CA GLU A 46 8.05 -13.95 3.28
C GLU A 46 7.43 -13.80 4.68
N ARG A 47 7.00 -12.58 5.03
CA ARG A 47 6.41 -12.30 6.35
C ARG A 47 5.05 -12.95 6.54
N ILE A 48 4.19 -12.94 5.52
CA ILE A 48 2.90 -13.63 5.58
C ILE A 48 3.11 -15.14 5.65
N SER A 49 4.04 -15.69 4.88
CA SER A 49 4.35 -17.13 4.92
C SER A 49 4.86 -17.59 6.29
N GLY A 50 5.50 -16.72 7.06
CA GLY A 50 5.93 -17.03 8.44
C GLY A 50 4.83 -16.87 9.50
N LEU A 51 3.67 -16.30 9.14
CA LEU A 51 2.50 -16.15 10.02
C LEU A 51 1.43 -17.22 9.79
N LEU A 52 1.51 -17.94 8.67
CA LEU A 52 0.63 -19.06 8.29
C LEU A 52 1.24 -20.39 8.72
#